data_AF-A0AB34KAC0-F1
#
_entry.id   AF-A0AB34KAC0-F1
#
_cell.length_a   1.000
_cell.length_b   1.000
_cell.length_c   1.000
_cell.angle_alpha   90.00
_cell.angle_beta   90.00
_cell.angle_gamma   90.00
#
_symmetry.space_group_name_H-M   'P 1'
#
loop_
_entity.id
_entity.type
_entity.pdbx_description
1 polymer ?
#
loop_
_entity_poly.entity_id
_entity_poly.type
_entity_poly.pdbx_seq_one_letter_code
_entity_poly.pdbx_strand_id
1 'polypeptide(L)'
;MIQLWETALLLALATCSSAQSGEIFQFDQALSTLNQALVSNTGSTGGEVGYRREIHALQENEDEWNIYLLGFARFKEVEDSEPMSYYQIAAIHGQPYVSWDNDEPCDGCSSSGYCTHQSTLFPTWHRAYMALFEQALSLNAMSVAKQVTGNERGRYVRAAQCLRLPSWDWANLPLETADSFPRVFTDEEMLVSTPSGRANITNPLKSYVFRPNEDHSFMNANETYRRRNFTLSDILQLRADLWATLSSAQTYPDFSTEARLDGAGKGTESLNPSNLDAIHDHVHVLVGGNMSVVTSGF
;
A
#
# COMPACT_ATOMS: atom_id res chain seq x y z
N MET A 1 -12.67 -2.88 -2.44
CA MET A 1 -12.53 -3.42 -1.07
C MET A 1 -11.16 -2.97 -0.59
N ILE A 2 -11.12 -2.07 0.39
CA ILE A 2 -9.92 -1.34 0.76
C ILE A 2 -8.96 -2.28 1.50
N GLN A 3 -7.98 -2.81 0.79
CA GLN A 3 -6.87 -3.58 1.36
C GLN A 3 -5.56 -2.82 1.22
N LEU A 4 -4.66 -3.06 2.16
CA LEU A 4 -3.32 -2.49 2.19
C LEU A 4 -2.39 -3.44 1.43
N TRP A 5 -1.82 -2.95 0.32
CA TRP A 5 -0.95 -3.73 -0.56
C TRP A 5 0.50 -3.31 -0.32
N GLU A 6 1.36 -4.25 0.03
CA GLU A 6 2.80 -4.06 0.00
C GLU A 6 3.46 -5.36 -0.49
N THR A 7 3.85 -5.43 -1.77
CA THR A 7 4.78 -6.47 -2.26
C THR A 7 5.79 -5.94 -3.27
N ALA A 8 6.96 -6.61 -3.23
CA ALA A 8 8.10 -6.66 -4.14
C ALA A 8 9.32 -5.75 -3.85
N LEU A 9 10.33 -6.47 -3.36
CA LEU A 9 11.72 -6.16 -3.05
C LEU A 9 12.56 -5.77 -4.29
N LEU A 10 13.37 -4.73 -4.17
CA LEU A 10 14.56 -4.49 -5.01
C LEU A 10 15.59 -3.71 -4.18
N LEU A 11 16.63 -4.40 -3.71
CA LEU A 11 17.77 -3.79 -3.02
C LEU A 11 18.70 -3.11 -4.04
N ALA A 12 18.86 -1.80 -3.92
CA ALA A 12 20.05 -1.09 -4.37
C ALA A 12 20.46 -0.11 -3.26
N LEU A 13 21.69 -0.25 -2.76
CA LEU A 13 22.24 0.63 -1.73
C LEU A 13 22.54 2.00 -2.37
N ALA A 14 21.64 2.96 -2.16
CA ALA A 14 21.91 4.38 -2.36
C ALA A 14 21.58 5.14 -1.06
N THR A 15 22.51 5.93 -0.57
CA THR A 15 22.30 6.84 0.55
C THR A 15 21.59 8.09 0.06
N CYS A 16 20.47 8.48 0.70
CA CYS A 16 19.73 9.72 0.40
C CYS A 16 20.65 10.94 0.60
N SER A 17 21.11 11.54 -0.50
CA SER A 17 21.92 12.75 -0.49
C SER A 17 21.00 13.96 -0.41
N SER A 18 21.53 15.12 0.01
CA SER A 18 20.73 16.33 0.11
C SER A 18 20.46 16.92 -1.28
N ALA A 19 19.19 16.96 -1.71
CA ALA A 19 18.78 17.85 -2.77
C ALA A 19 18.91 19.31 -2.29
N GLN A 20 19.57 20.15 -3.11
CA GLN A 20 19.75 21.58 -2.83
C GLN A 20 18.40 22.30 -2.75
N SER A 21 18.35 23.34 -1.92
CA SER A 21 17.20 24.13 -1.48
C SER A 21 16.48 24.96 -2.56
N GLY A 22 16.50 24.54 -3.83
CA GLY A 22 16.08 25.33 -4.98
C GLY A 22 14.67 25.06 -5.52
N GLU A 23 14.07 23.90 -5.26
CA GLU A 23 12.76 23.53 -5.83
C GLU A 23 11.76 23.10 -4.75
N ILE A 24 11.48 24.01 -3.82
CA ILE A 24 10.35 23.83 -2.88
C ILE A 24 9.11 24.37 -3.60
N PHE A 25 8.49 23.53 -4.44
CA PHE A 25 7.17 23.80 -5.01
C PHE A 25 6.19 24.16 -3.88
N GLN A 26 5.34 25.18 -4.06
CA GLN A 26 4.38 25.60 -3.03
C GLN A 26 3.25 24.56 -2.88
N PHE A 27 3.43 23.63 -1.94
CA PHE A 27 2.54 22.48 -1.70
C PHE A 27 1.10 22.83 -1.28
N ASP A 28 0.85 23.98 -0.64
CA ASP A 28 -0.51 24.38 -0.24
C ASP A 28 -1.35 24.86 -1.45
N GLN A 29 -0.69 25.25 -2.54
CA GLN A 29 -1.38 25.52 -3.80
C GLN A 29 -1.80 24.23 -4.49
N ALA A 30 -0.98 23.17 -4.48
CA ALA A 30 -1.30 21.91 -5.17
C ALA A 30 -2.61 21.26 -4.69
N LEU A 31 -2.92 21.31 -3.40
CA LEU A 31 -4.19 20.80 -2.87
C LEU A 31 -5.39 21.71 -3.18
N SER A 32 -5.19 23.03 -3.34
CA SER A 32 -6.27 23.98 -3.64
C SER A 32 -6.51 24.20 -5.14
N THR A 33 -5.54 23.89 -6.02
CA THR A 33 -5.68 23.94 -7.48
C THR A 33 -6.25 22.66 -8.10
N LEU A 34 -6.46 21.59 -7.33
CA LEU A 34 -7.11 20.36 -7.82
C LEU A 34 -8.60 20.54 -8.16
N ASN A 35 -9.20 21.68 -7.82
CA ASN A 35 -10.61 21.96 -8.09
C ASN A 35 -10.98 22.18 -9.58
N GLN A 36 -10.04 22.06 -10.53
CA GLN A 36 -10.33 22.18 -11.98
C GLN A 36 -9.54 21.23 -12.90
N ALA A 37 -8.60 20.44 -12.40
CA ALA A 37 -7.79 19.53 -13.21
C ALA A 37 -7.73 18.15 -12.55
N LEU A 38 -7.92 17.10 -13.36
CA LEU A 38 -7.78 15.70 -12.92
C LEU A 38 -6.44 15.48 -12.21
N VAL A 39 -6.47 14.67 -11.16
CA VAL A 39 -5.31 14.17 -10.43
C VAL A 39 -4.46 13.34 -11.37
N SER A 40 -3.23 13.80 -11.59
CA SER A 40 -2.21 13.01 -12.29
C SER A 40 -1.42 12.15 -11.30
N ASN A 41 -1.25 10.88 -11.64
CA ASN A 41 -0.30 9.99 -10.97
C ASN A 41 1.11 10.24 -11.49
N THR A 42 1.90 11.00 -10.74
CA THR A 42 3.30 11.33 -11.05
C THR A 42 4.29 10.57 -10.17
N GLY A 43 3.79 9.78 -9.21
CA GLY A 43 4.58 9.21 -8.13
C GLY A 43 4.97 10.25 -7.07
N SER A 44 5.75 9.83 -6.08
CA SER A 44 6.25 10.69 -5.01
C SER A 44 7.12 11.84 -5.57
N THR A 45 6.73 13.08 -5.29
CA THR A 45 7.40 14.30 -5.77
C THR A 45 8.19 15.00 -4.66
N GLY A 46 9.31 15.66 -5.02
CA GLY A 46 10.02 16.59 -4.10
C GLY A 46 11.15 15.99 -3.28
N GLY A 47 11.69 14.84 -3.70
CA GLY A 47 12.87 14.19 -3.11
C GLY A 47 13.68 13.39 -4.14
N GLU A 48 14.87 12.92 -3.75
CA GLU A 48 15.69 12.02 -4.58
C GLU A 48 14.98 10.68 -4.81
N VAL A 49 15.38 9.93 -5.84
CA VAL A 49 14.95 8.54 -6.03
C VAL A 49 15.36 7.73 -4.79
N GLY A 50 14.37 7.25 -4.04
CA GLY A 50 14.54 6.45 -2.83
C GLY A 50 14.02 5.02 -3.02
N TYR A 51 14.38 4.14 -2.09
CA TYR A 51 13.93 2.75 -2.07
C TYR A 51 12.79 2.54 -1.08
N ARG A 52 11.89 1.62 -1.41
CA ARG A 52 10.89 1.09 -0.47
C ARG A 52 11.62 0.18 0.52
N ARG A 53 11.69 0.60 1.79
CA ARG A 53 12.33 -0.17 2.86
C ARG A 53 11.45 -1.30 3.31
N GLU A 54 12.04 -2.40 3.76
CA GLU A 54 11.31 -3.40 4.53
C GLU A 54 10.80 -2.75 5.84
N ILE A 55 9.57 -3.05 6.27
CA ILE A 55 8.89 -2.34 7.36
C ILE A 55 9.60 -2.46 8.73
N HIS A 56 10.29 -3.56 9.02
CA HIS A 56 11.11 -3.71 10.23
C HIS A 56 12.38 -2.87 10.11
N ALA A 57 13.02 -2.85 8.94
CA ALA A 57 14.17 -1.98 8.69
C ALA A 57 13.80 -0.48 8.76
N LEU A 58 12.57 -0.10 8.37
CA LEU A 58 12.07 1.26 8.54
C LEU A 58 11.93 1.63 10.03
N GLN A 59 11.45 0.71 10.87
CA GLN A 59 11.29 0.92 12.32
C GLN A 59 12.60 1.20 13.06
N GLU A 60 13.74 0.76 12.51
CA GLU A 60 15.07 1.02 13.10
C GLU A 60 15.50 2.49 12.98
N ASN A 61 14.89 3.26 12.06
CA ASN A 61 15.15 4.69 11.91
C ASN A 61 14.01 5.51 12.53
N GLU A 62 14.25 6.09 13.72
CA GLU A 62 13.23 6.83 14.47
C GLU A 62 12.58 7.95 13.65
N ASP A 63 13.35 8.77 12.93
CA ASP A 63 12.78 9.91 12.18
C ASP A 63 11.95 9.44 10.97
N GLU A 64 12.41 8.43 10.22
CA GLU A 64 11.69 7.86 9.08
C GLU A 64 10.43 7.10 9.53
N TRP A 65 10.53 6.29 10.59
CA TRP A 65 9.42 5.58 11.19
C TRP A 65 8.34 6.54 11.70
N ASN A 66 8.78 7.59 12.39
CA ASN A 66 7.88 8.56 12.98
C ASN A 66 7.13 9.36 11.91
N ILE A 67 7.83 9.83 10.85
CA ILE A 67 7.15 10.55 9.78
C ILE A 67 6.24 9.66 8.94
N TYR A 68 6.56 8.37 8.80
CA TYR A 68 5.68 7.40 8.16
C TYR A 68 4.35 7.27 8.93
N LEU A 69 4.42 7.02 10.24
CA LEU A 69 3.22 6.90 11.08
C LEU A 69 2.38 8.18 11.09
N LEU A 70 2.99 9.34 11.32
CA LEU A 70 2.26 10.61 11.37
C LEU A 70 1.68 11.00 10.00
N GLY A 71 2.44 10.76 8.92
CA GLY A 71 1.96 10.97 7.55
C GLY A 71 0.79 10.07 7.20
N PHE A 72 0.85 8.79 7.59
CA PHE A 72 -0.24 7.84 7.35
C PHE A 72 -1.48 8.16 8.19
N ALA A 73 -1.31 8.61 9.44
CA ALA A 73 -2.40 9.09 10.27
C ALA A 73 -3.14 10.25 9.61
N ARG A 74 -2.38 11.29 9.18
CA ARG A 74 -2.96 12.43 8.45
C ARG A 74 -3.63 12.00 7.14
N PHE A 75 -3.05 11.05 6.40
CA PHE A 75 -3.62 10.55 5.14
C PHE A 75 -5.02 9.97 5.33
N LYS A 76 -5.25 9.24 6.42
CA LYS A 76 -6.58 8.70 6.77
C LYS A 76 -7.56 9.75 7.28
N GLU A 77 -7.08 10.93 7.66
CA GLU A 77 -7.91 12.06 8.10
C GLU A 77 -8.34 12.97 6.96
N VAL A 78 -7.71 12.88 5.78
CA VAL A 78 -8.14 13.60 4.56
C VAL A 78 -9.60 13.27 4.27
N GLU A 79 -10.40 14.29 3.95
CA GLU A 79 -11.86 14.17 3.81
C GLU A 79 -12.30 13.17 2.74
N ASP A 80 -13.40 12.48 3.04
CA ASP A 80 -14.19 11.55 2.21
C ASP A 80 -14.11 11.71 0.70
N SER A 81 -14.42 12.95 0.33
CA SER A 81 -14.75 13.40 -1.01
C SER A 81 -13.53 13.82 -1.82
N GLU A 82 -12.38 13.98 -1.18
CA GLU A 82 -11.16 14.41 -1.85
C GLU A 82 -10.58 13.24 -2.65
N PRO A 83 -10.32 13.38 -3.97
CA PRO A 83 -9.80 12.27 -4.79
C PRO A 83 -8.51 11.64 -4.25
N MET A 84 -7.71 12.43 -3.52
CA MET A 84 -6.45 11.99 -2.88
C MET A 84 -6.62 11.53 -1.42
N SER A 85 -7.85 11.28 -0.96
CA SER A 85 -8.11 10.69 0.36
C SER A 85 -7.76 9.21 0.39
N TYR A 86 -7.52 8.67 1.58
CA TYR A 86 -7.25 7.24 1.76
C TYR A 86 -8.40 6.39 1.20
N TYR A 87 -9.64 6.79 1.46
CA TYR A 87 -10.83 6.08 1.01
C TYR A 87 -10.99 6.12 -0.50
N GLN A 88 -10.88 7.30 -1.12
CA GLN A 88 -11.02 7.43 -2.58
C GLN A 88 -9.96 6.61 -3.31
N ILE A 89 -8.69 6.73 -2.89
CA ILE A 89 -7.61 5.94 -3.50
C ILE A 89 -7.87 4.45 -3.29
N ALA A 90 -8.24 4.02 -2.09
CA ALA A 90 -8.45 2.60 -1.87
C ALA A 90 -9.73 2.04 -2.53
N ALA A 91 -10.73 2.89 -2.79
CA ALA A 91 -11.92 2.55 -3.56
C ALA A 91 -11.60 2.26 -5.03
N ILE A 92 -10.58 2.91 -5.63
CA ILE A 92 -10.11 2.59 -7.01
C ILE A 92 -9.95 1.08 -7.21
N HIS A 93 -9.43 0.39 -6.19
CA HIS A 93 -9.22 -1.05 -6.25
C HIS A 93 -10.52 -1.85 -6.45
N GLY A 94 -11.65 -1.43 -5.89
CA GLY A 94 -12.87 -2.23 -5.93
C GLY A 94 -14.09 -1.47 -5.44
N GLN A 95 -14.83 -2.06 -4.50
CA GLN A 95 -15.96 -1.37 -3.86
C GLN A 95 -15.52 -0.19 -2.98
N PRO A 96 -16.33 0.90 -2.93
CA PRO A 96 -17.57 1.07 -3.71
C PRO A 96 -17.29 1.31 -5.21
N TYR A 97 -18.15 0.78 -6.09
CA TYR A 97 -17.96 0.87 -7.55
C TYR A 97 -18.40 2.25 -8.09
N VAL A 98 -17.65 3.27 -7.70
CA VAL A 98 -17.88 4.66 -8.07
C VAL A 98 -16.70 5.19 -8.87
N SER A 99 -16.97 6.15 -9.74
CA SER A 99 -15.97 6.82 -10.56
C SER A 99 -14.98 7.56 -9.66
N TRP A 100 -13.68 7.35 -9.87
CA TRP A 100 -12.64 8.09 -9.17
C TRP A 100 -12.28 9.35 -9.97
N ASP A 101 -12.26 10.51 -9.29
CA ASP A 101 -11.86 11.79 -9.89
C ASP A 101 -12.62 12.15 -11.19
N ASN A 102 -13.92 11.81 -11.27
CA ASN A 102 -14.78 12.02 -12.44
C ASN A 102 -14.37 11.19 -13.69
N ASP A 103 -13.59 10.12 -13.53
CA ASP A 103 -13.31 9.14 -14.59
C ASP A 103 -14.49 8.16 -14.73
N GLU A 104 -15.52 8.60 -15.45
CA GLU A 104 -16.75 7.83 -15.64
C GLU A 104 -16.51 6.55 -16.48
N PRO A 105 -17.21 5.44 -16.17
CA PRO A 105 -17.13 4.24 -16.99
C PRO A 105 -17.63 4.50 -18.41
N CYS A 106 -17.15 3.69 -19.36
CA CYS A 106 -17.62 3.73 -20.73
C CYS A 106 -19.14 3.50 -20.85
N ASP A 107 -19.77 4.10 -21.86
CA ASP A 107 -21.20 3.95 -22.13
C ASP A 107 -21.59 2.46 -22.23
N GLY A 108 -22.43 1.99 -21.31
CA GLY A 108 -22.93 0.62 -21.25
C GLY A 108 -22.01 -0.38 -20.53
N CYS A 109 -20.88 0.07 -19.99
CA CYS A 109 -20.00 -0.77 -19.17
C CYS A 109 -20.57 -0.94 -17.75
N SER A 110 -20.45 -2.14 -17.18
CA SER A 110 -20.86 -2.40 -15.79
C SER A 110 -19.94 -1.68 -14.81
N SER A 111 -20.51 -1.13 -13.74
CA SER A 111 -19.72 -0.59 -12.63
C SER A 111 -18.98 -1.74 -11.92
N SER A 112 -17.66 -1.71 -11.97
CA SER A 112 -16.76 -2.64 -11.28
C SER A 112 -15.61 -1.87 -10.63
N GLY A 113 -14.73 -2.58 -9.91
CA GLY A 113 -13.43 -2.01 -9.54
C GLY A 113 -12.57 -1.71 -10.75
N TYR A 114 -11.61 -0.79 -10.61
CA TYR A 114 -10.62 -0.51 -11.67
C TYR A 114 -9.51 -1.57 -11.70
N CYS A 115 -9.32 -2.35 -10.63
CA CYS A 115 -8.22 -3.30 -10.55
C CYS A 115 -8.31 -4.40 -11.62
N THR A 116 -7.14 -4.78 -12.15
CA THR A 116 -7.04 -5.88 -13.11
C THR A 116 -6.47 -7.11 -12.41
N HIS A 117 -7.33 -8.03 -11.96
CA HIS A 117 -6.94 -9.39 -11.54
C HIS A 117 -7.20 -10.35 -12.69
N GLN A 118 -6.59 -11.54 -12.66
CA GLN A 118 -6.78 -12.55 -13.71
C GLN A 118 -6.47 -11.98 -15.12
N SER A 119 -5.48 -11.09 -15.18
CA SER A 119 -5.05 -10.39 -16.39
C SER A 119 -3.55 -10.21 -16.39
N THR A 120 -2.94 -10.25 -17.58
CA THR A 120 -1.51 -9.94 -17.73
C THR A 120 -1.18 -8.50 -17.33
N LEU A 121 -2.19 -7.63 -17.16
CA LEU A 121 -2.01 -6.28 -16.65
C LEU A 121 -1.86 -6.22 -15.12
N PHE A 122 -2.13 -7.31 -14.39
CA PHE A 122 -2.10 -7.37 -12.93
C PHE A 122 -0.85 -6.70 -12.33
N PRO A 123 0.40 -7.08 -12.70
CA PRO A 123 1.57 -6.47 -12.09
C PRO A 123 1.74 -4.99 -12.45
N THR A 124 1.39 -4.61 -13.68
CA THR A 124 1.57 -3.23 -14.17
C THR A 124 0.54 -2.26 -13.63
N TRP A 125 -0.72 -2.69 -13.52
CA TRP A 125 -1.79 -1.88 -12.95
C TRP A 125 -1.55 -1.62 -11.47
N HIS A 126 -1.25 -2.68 -10.70
CA HIS A 126 -0.94 -2.53 -9.27
C HIS A 126 0.31 -1.68 -9.03
N ARG A 127 1.31 -1.74 -9.91
CA ARG A 127 2.49 -0.84 -9.82
C ARG A 127 2.09 0.63 -9.92
N ALA A 128 1.24 0.99 -10.88
CA ALA A 128 0.76 2.36 -11.04
C ALA A 128 -0.12 2.78 -9.84
N TYR A 129 -1.03 1.91 -9.41
CA TYR A 129 -1.86 2.11 -8.23
C TYR A 129 -1.02 2.39 -6.97
N MET A 130 0.03 1.60 -6.71
CA MET A 130 0.92 1.83 -5.58
C MET A 130 1.72 3.13 -5.69
N ALA A 131 2.02 3.61 -6.90
CA ALA A 131 2.66 4.92 -7.09
C ALA A 131 1.73 6.08 -6.70
N LEU A 132 0.42 5.97 -6.98
CA LEU A 132 -0.59 6.95 -6.57
C LEU A 132 -0.76 6.95 -5.04
N PHE A 133 -0.84 5.78 -4.43
CA PHE A 133 -0.92 5.64 -2.98
C PHE A 133 0.31 6.25 -2.29
N GLU A 134 1.51 5.93 -2.78
CA GLU A 134 2.77 6.48 -2.28
C GLU A 134 2.85 8.01 -2.47
N GLN A 135 2.35 8.54 -3.60
CA GLN A 135 2.24 9.99 -3.83
C GLN A 135 1.39 10.66 -2.75
N ALA A 136 0.19 10.12 -2.47
CA ALA A 136 -0.69 10.66 -1.43
C ALA A 136 -0.04 10.60 -0.03
N LEU A 137 0.58 9.47 0.31
CA LEU A 137 1.31 9.30 1.57
C LEU A 137 2.45 10.31 1.71
N SER A 138 3.29 10.47 0.68
CA SER A 138 4.40 11.43 0.70
C SER A 138 3.93 12.88 0.85
N LEU A 139 2.83 13.26 0.20
CA LEU A 139 2.23 14.59 0.35
C LEU A 139 1.76 14.85 1.79
N ASN A 140 1.09 13.86 2.39
CA ASN A 140 0.65 13.93 3.78
C ASN A 140 1.82 13.99 4.77
N ALA A 141 2.84 13.16 4.58
CA ALA A 141 4.07 13.18 5.39
C ALA A 141 4.80 14.52 5.30
N MET A 142 4.90 15.10 4.09
CA MET A 142 5.49 16.43 3.90
C MET A 142 4.68 17.53 4.58
N SER A 143 3.34 17.44 4.57
CA SER A 143 2.46 18.37 5.29
C SER A 143 2.72 18.32 6.80
N VAL A 144 2.83 17.12 7.39
CA VAL A 144 3.19 16.94 8.80
C VAL A 144 4.57 17.52 9.09
N ALA A 145 5.59 17.17 8.30
CA ALA A 145 6.96 17.61 8.53
C ALA A 145 7.11 19.14 8.54
N LYS A 146 6.30 19.86 7.76
CA LYS A 146 6.30 21.34 7.74
C LYS A 146 5.68 21.99 8.97
N GLN A 147 4.79 21.28 9.66
CA GLN A 147 4.19 21.73 10.92
C GLN A 147 5.14 21.58 12.11
N VAL A 148 6.16 20.72 11.98
CA VAL A 148 7.21 20.56 12.99
C VAL A 148 7.98 21.89 13.16
N THR A 149 8.09 22.33 14.40
CA THR A 149 8.81 23.55 14.80
C THR A 149 10.08 23.22 15.58
N GLY A 150 11.00 24.17 15.68
CA GLY A 150 12.23 24.02 16.46
C GLY A 150 13.33 23.24 15.72
N ASN A 151 14.29 22.72 16.48
CA ASN A 151 15.52 22.11 15.95
C ASN A 151 15.26 20.81 15.15
N GLU A 152 14.11 20.17 15.37
CA GLU A 152 13.73 18.89 14.76
C GLU A 152 13.12 19.05 13.37
N ARG A 153 12.74 20.27 12.96
CA ARG A 153 12.10 20.50 11.65
C ARG A 153 12.96 19.98 10.49
N GLY A 154 14.27 20.24 10.52
CA GLY A 154 15.18 19.85 9.45
C GLY A 154 15.25 18.35 9.23
N ARG A 155 15.32 17.55 10.31
CA ARG A 155 15.38 16.09 10.22
C ARG A 155 14.05 15.49 9.75
N TYR A 156 12.91 16.04 10.16
CA TYR A 156 11.57 15.56 9.75
C TYR A 156 11.27 15.89 8.29
N VAL A 157 11.63 17.09 7.83
CA VAL A 157 11.50 17.44 6.40
C VAL A 157 12.35 16.51 5.55
N ARG A 158 13.60 16.24 5.97
CA ARG A 158 14.46 15.29 5.26
C ARG A 158 13.87 13.88 5.23
N ALA A 159 13.37 13.39 6.38
CA ALA A 159 12.70 12.10 6.46
C ALA A 159 11.49 12.04 5.51
N ALA A 160 10.65 13.07 5.47
CA ALA A 160 9.51 13.16 4.55
C ALA A 160 9.92 13.17 3.07
N GLN A 161 11.04 13.83 2.71
CA GLN A 161 11.55 13.84 1.33
C GLN A 161 12.04 12.46 0.88
N CYS A 162 12.70 11.73 1.78
CA CYS A 162 13.21 10.39 1.48
C CYS A 162 12.12 9.30 1.68
N LEU A 163 10.96 9.62 2.25
CA LEU A 163 9.91 8.65 2.56
C LEU A 163 9.42 7.96 1.28
N ARG A 164 9.40 6.64 1.33
CA ARG A 164 8.75 5.75 0.36
C ARG A 164 7.84 4.81 1.12
N LEU A 165 6.81 4.30 0.45
CA LEU A 165 5.94 3.29 1.05
C LEU A 165 6.81 2.07 1.41
N PRO A 166 6.78 1.56 2.64
CA PRO A 166 7.55 0.38 2.97
C PRO A 166 7.05 -0.86 2.21
N SER A 167 7.77 -1.95 2.36
CA SER A 167 7.34 -3.28 1.95
C SER A 167 7.30 -4.21 3.15
N TRP A 168 6.34 -5.13 3.20
CA TRP A 168 6.37 -6.24 4.13
C TRP A 168 6.87 -7.51 3.44
N ASP A 169 8.05 -7.98 3.83
CA ASP A 169 8.61 -9.25 3.33
C ASP A 169 8.07 -10.43 4.14
N TRP A 170 6.83 -10.82 3.86
CA TRP A 170 6.17 -11.98 4.47
C TRP A 170 6.88 -13.31 4.18
N ALA A 171 7.74 -13.36 3.15
CA ALA A 171 8.54 -14.54 2.84
C ALA A 171 9.78 -14.63 3.74
N ASN A 172 10.27 -13.51 4.30
CA ASN A 172 11.49 -13.44 5.11
C ASN A 172 11.22 -13.28 6.62
N LEU A 173 10.15 -13.89 7.13
CA LEU A 173 9.83 -13.83 8.56
C LEU A 173 10.76 -14.73 9.41
N PRO A 174 11.12 -14.31 10.64
CA PRO A 174 11.84 -15.14 11.59
C PRO A 174 10.99 -16.39 11.90
N LEU A 175 11.50 -17.57 11.53
CA LEU A 175 10.79 -18.83 11.70
C LEU A 175 10.62 -19.26 13.18
N GLU A 176 11.22 -18.51 14.11
CA GLU A 176 11.36 -18.91 15.52
C GLU A 176 10.29 -18.33 16.46
N THR A 177 9.46 -17.37 16.02
CA THR A 177 8.42 -16.76 16.87
C THR A 177 7.02 -17.26 16.53
N ALA A 178 6.24 -17.59 17.55
CA ALA A 178 4.83 -18.01 17.44
C ALA A 178 3.89 -16.92 16.90
N ASP A 179 4.39 -15.70 16.72
CA ASP A 179 3.67 -14.51 16.25
C ASP A 179 4.40 -13.99 14.99
N SER A 180 4.08 -14.59 13.86
CA SER A 180 4.67 -14.30 12.54
C SER A 180 4.03 -13.09 11.85
N PHE A 181 2.89 -12.62 12.36
CA PHE A 181 2.23 -11.44 11.83
C PHE A 181 2.79 -10.19 12.52
N PRO A 182 3.31 -9.18 11.77
CA PRO A 182 3.95 -8.02 12.39
C PRO A 182 3.01 -7.29 13.36
N ARG A 183 3.47 -7.09 14.60
CA ARG A 183 2.71 -6.38 15.65
C ARG A 183 2.31 -4.97 15.24
N VAL A 184 3.12 -4.34 14.40
CA VAL A 184 2.85 -3.04 13.79
C VAL A 184 1.50 -2.95 13.06
N PHE A 185 0.96 -4.08 12.62
CA PHE A 185 -0.34 -4.20 11.98
C PHE A 185 -1.48 -4.61 12.94
N THR A 186 -1.22 -4.76 14.24
CA THR A 186 -2.22 -5.25 15.20
C THR A 186 -2.28 -4.49 16.52
N ASP A 187 -1.19 -3.85 16.94
CA ASP A 187 -1.16 -3.04 18.14
C ASP A 187 -2.14 -1.87 18.02
N GLU A 188 -2.78 -1.51 19.13
CA GLU A 188 -3.81 -0.45 19.19
C GLU A 188 -3.19 0.95 19.10
N GLU A 189 -2.00 1.11 19.66
CA GLU A 189 -1.29 2.38 19.75
C GLU A 189 0.14 2.24 19.25
N MET A 190 0.69 3.34 18.75
CA MET A 190 2.09 3.47 18.37
C MET A 190 2.72 4.61 19.13
N LEU A 191 3.96 4.41 19.57
CA LEU A 191 4.76 5.46 20.19
C LEU A 191 5.43 6.30 19.10
N VAL A 192 5.18 7.61 19.13
CA VAL A 192 5.77 8.60 18.23
C VAL A 192 6.53 9.66 19.01
N SER A 193 7.58 10.18 18.40
CA SER A 193 8.32 11.34 18.91
C SER A 193 7.69 12.61 18.35
N THR A 194 7.35 13.57 19.21
CA THR A 194 6.80 14.88 18.83
C THR A 194 7.71 15.99 19.36
N PRO A 195 7.61 17.23 18.86
CA PRO A 195 8.36 18.36 19.42
C PRO A 195 8.13 18.58 20.92
N SER A 196 6.98 18.13 21.45
CA SER A 196 6.61 18.18 22.87
C SER A 196 7.08 16.96 23.69
N GLY A 197 7.76 16.00 23.07
CA GLY A 197 8.16 14.73 23.67
C GLY A 197 7.47 13.52 23.05
N ARG A 198 7.67 12.35 23.64
CA ARG A 198 7.03 11.11 23.15
C ARG A 198 5.55 11.07 23.49
N ALA A 199 4.74 10.61 22.55
CA ALA A 199 3.29 10.48 22.71
C ALA A 199 2.81 9.17 22.07
N ASN A 200 1.75 8.59 22.62
CA ASN A 200 1.03 7.51 21.94
C ASN A 200 0.01 8.10 20.98
N ILE A 201 -0.08 7.53 19.80
CA ILE A 201 -1.16 7.76 18.84
C ILE A 201 -1.90 6.45 18.58
N THR A 202 -3.17 6.54 18.20
CA THR A 202 -3.88 5.38 17.62
C THR A 202 -3.10 4.88 16.42
N ASN A 203 -2.88 3.55 16.35
CA ASN A 203 -2.09 2.96 15.29
C ASN A 203 -2.75 3.17 13.90
N PRO A 204 -2.17 4.02 13.02
CA PRO A 204 -2.78 4.31 11.74
C PRO A 204 -2.73 3.11 10.79
N LEU A 205 -1.85 2.13 11.04
CA LEU A 205 -1.62 0.95 10.21
C LEU A 205 -2.50 -0.25 10.57
N LYS A 206 -3.25 -0.19 11.69
CA LYS A 206 -4.09 -1.31 12.16
C LYS A 206 -5.34 -1.49 11.30
N SER A 207 -6.10 -0.42 11.10
CA SER A 207 -7.45 -0.46 10.55
C SER A 207 -7.87 0.92 10.05
N TYR A 208 -8.81 1.01 9.12
CA TYR A 208 -9.50 2.22 8.72
C TYR A 208 -10.92 2.24 9.31
N VAL A 209 -11.30 3.33 9.96
CA VAL A 209 -12.66 3.54 10.51
C VAL A 209 -13.42 4.41 9.52
N PHE A 210 -14.53 3.91 9.02
CA PHE A 210 -15.35 4.64 8.05
C PHE A 210 -16.09 5.80 8.73
N ARG A 211 -16.10 6.97 8.11
CA ARG A 211 -16.95 8.08 8.59
C ARG A 211 -18.42 7.77 8.34
N PRO A 212 -19.35 8.39 9.10
CA PRO A 212 -20.77 8.00 9.08
C PRO A 212 -21.48 8.04 7.72
N ASN A 213 -21.00 8.81 6.76
CA ASN A 213 -21.63 8.98 5.45
C ASN A 213 -20.90 8.23 4.31
N GLU A 214 -19.80 7.53 4.62
CA GLU A 214 -19.06 6.76 3.63
C GLU A 214 -19.81 5.46 3.31
N ASP A 215 -19.84 5.09 2.03
CA ASP A 215 -20.32 3.76 1.66
C ASP A 215 -19.31 2.72 2.17
N HIS A 216 -19.78 1.92 3.11
CA HIS A 216 -19.11 0.72 3.60
C HIS A 216 -20.09 -0.46 3.61
N SER A 217 -21.19 -0.41 2.84
CA SER A 217 -22.23 -1.45 2.79
C SER A 217 -21.70 -2.81 2.32
N PHE A 218 -20.59 -2.81 1.58
CA PHE A 218 -19.85 -4.01 1.20
C PHE A 218 -19.17 -4.71 2.38
N MET A 219 -19.05 -4.01 3.51
CA MET A 219 -18.60 -4.56 4.78
C MET A 219 -19.69 -4.45 5.84
N ASN A 220 -19.99 -5.55 6.50
CA ASN A 220 -20.87 -5.51 7.67
C ASN A 220 -20.12 -5.03 8.93
N ALA A 221 -19.38 -3.92 8.83
CA ALA A 221 -18.56 -3.33 9.88
C ALA A 221 -18.21 -1.85 9.56
N ASN A 222 -18.09 -1.02 10.60
CA ASN A 222 -17.68 0.39 10.48
C ASN A 222 -16.15 0.59 10.52
N GLU A 223 -15.40 -0.50 10.64
CA GLU A 223 -13.94 -0.49 10.72
C GLU A 223 -13.41 -1.71 9.97
N THR A 224 -12.36 -1.53 9.17
CA THR A 224 -11.69 -2.65 8.51
C THR A 224 -11.07 -3.57 9.56
N TYR A 225 -11.23 -4.87 9.40
CA TYR A 225 -10.64 -5.86 10.31
C TYR A 225 -9.68 -6.80 9.56
N ARG A 226 -8.79 -7.44 10.32
CA ARG A 226 -7.85 -8.45 9.84
C ARG A 226 -8.07 -9.76 10.57
N ARG A 227 -7.73 -10.87 9.91
CA ARG A 227 -7.50 -12.16 10.56
C ARG A 227 -6.01 -12.33 10.80
N ARG A 228 -5.64 -12.77 12.00
CA ARG A 228 -4.24 -13.13 12.33
C ARG A 228 -3.95 -14.57 11.89
N ASN A 229 -4.30 -14.93 10.66
CA ASN A 229 -4.20 -16.30 10.18
C ASN A 229 -2.93 -16.47 9.33
N PHE A 230 -1.77 -16.35 9.96
CA PHE A 230 -0.46 -16.50 9.32
C PHE A 230 0.29 -17.64 10.04
N THR A 231 0.02 -18.90 9.71
CA THR A 231 0.71 -20.01 10.38
C THR A 231 2.13 -20.20 9.83
N LEU A 232 2.98 -20.91 10.57
CA LEU A 232 4.30 -21.30 10.07
C LEU A 232 4.21 -22.08 8.75
N SER A 233 3.17 -22.93 8.61
CA SER A 233 2.94 -23.69 7.37
C SER A 233 2.64 -22.77 6.18
N ASP A 234 1.81 -21.75 6.39
CA ASP A 234 1.45 -20.80 5.34
C ASP A 234 2.67 -20.02 4.85
N ILE A 235 3.51 -19.57 5.78
CA ILE A 235 4.76 -18.85 5.48
C ILE A 235 5.72 -19.72 4.67
N LEU A 236 5.90 -20.98 5.08
CA LEU A 236 6.81 -21.90 4.39
C LEU A 236 6.31 -22.21 2.97
N GLN A 237 4.99 -22.35 2.80
CA GLN A 237 4.37 -22.54 1.49
C GLN A 237 4.56 -21.31 0.60
N LEU A 238 4.17 -20.13 1.10
CA LEU A 238 4.36 -18.85 0.42
C LEU A 238 5.82 -18.60 0.01
N ARG A 239 6.78 -18.93 0.87
CA ARG A 239 8.21 -18.83 0.58
C ARG A 239 8.64 -19.78 -0.54
N ALA A 240 8.17 -21.03 -0.52
CA ALA A 240 8.46 -22.00 -1.56
C ALA A 240 7.86 -21.57 -2.91
N ASP A 241 6.62 -21.09 -2.90
CA ASP A 241 5.92 -20.60 -4.10
C ASP A 241 6.60 -19.37 -4.69
N LEU A 242 7.01 -18.41 -3.85
CA LEU A 242 7.75 -17.23 -4.27
C LEU A 242 9.09 -17.62 -4.88
N TRP A 243 9.84 -18.50 -4.21
CA TRP A 243 11.13 -18.99 -4.72
C TRP A 243 10.95 -19.65 -6.09
N ALA A 244 9.97 -20.55 -6.22
CA ALA A 244 9.70 -21.22 -7.48
C ALA A 244 9.36 -20.17 -8.55
N THR A 245 8.42 -19.27 -8.27
CA THR A 245 7.95 -18.24 -9.21
C THR A 245 9.10 -17.37 -9.72
N LEU A 246 9.99 -16.91 -8.83
CA LEU A 246 11.10 -16.03 -9.18
C LEU A 246 12.29 -16.75 -9.84
N SER A 247 12.49 -18.03 -9.56
CA SER A 247 13.65 -18.79 -10.06
C SER A 247 13.36 -19.63 -11.31
N SER A 248 12.09 -19.91 -11.59
CA SER A 248 11.68 -20.66 -12.78
C SER A 248 11.72 -19.80 -14.05
N ALA A 249 12.12 -20.40 -15.17
CA ALA A 249 12.02 -19.75 -16.48
C ALA A 249 10.55 -19.77 -16.94
N GLN A 250 9.85 -18.65 -16.78
CA GLN A 250 8.44 -18.50 -17.17
C GLN A 250 8.28 -17.48 -18.30
N THR A 251 7.21 -17.63 -19.10
CA THR A 251 6.77 -16.52 -19.96
C THR A 251 6.10 -15.45 -19.10
N TYR A 252 6.07 -14.19 -19.57
CA TYR A 252 5.45 -13.11 -18.80
C TYR A 252 3.99 -13.40 -18.41
N PRO A 253 3.12 -13.89 -19.31
CA PRO A 253 1.76 -14.24 -18.91
C PRO A 253 1.68 -15.28 -17.79
N ASP A 254 2.51 -16.33 -17.86
CA ASP A 254 2.51 -17.41 -16.86
C ASP A 254 3.03 -16.90 -15.50
N PHE A 255 3.96 -15.95 -15.51
CA PHE A 255 4.44 -15.25 -14.31
C PHE A 255 3.38 -14.29 -13.73
N SER A 256 2.64 -13.61 -14.60
CA SER A 256 1.86 -12.43 -14.22
C SER A 256 0.48 -12.72 -13.62
N THR A 257 -0.18 -13.82 -14.01
CA THR A 257 -1.60 -14.01 -13.72
C THR A 257 -2.03 -15.47 -13.65
N GLU A 258 -3.05 -15.73 -12.84
CA GLU A 258 -3.68 -17.05 -12.72
C GLU A 258 -4.71 -17.38 -13.81
N ALA A 259 -5.13 -16.42 -14.65
CA ALA A 259 -6.13 -16.64 -15.69
C ALA A 259 -5.80 -17.77 -16.68
N ARG A 260 -4.53 -18.15 -16.82
CA ARG A 260 -4.11 -19.25 -17.70
C ARG A 260 -4.27 -20.64 -17.08
N LEU A 261 -4.46 -20.72 -15.77
CA LEU A 261 -4.60 -22.00 -15.06
C LEU A 261 -5.96 -22.65 -15.30
N ASP A 262 -6.97 -21.89 -15.77
CA ASP A 262 -8.33 -22.39 -16.01
C ASP A 262 -8.55 -23.06 -17.39
N GLY A 263 -7.54 -23.02 -18.28
CA GLY A 263 -7.64 -23.59 -19.64
C GLY A 263 -6.59 -24.67 -19.98
N ALA A 264 -5.48 -24.72 -19.24
CA ALA A 264 -4.53 -25.83 -19.35
C ALA A 264 -5.09 -26.99 -18.52
N GLY A 265 -5.47 -28.08 -19.19
CA GLY A 265 -5.94 -29.28 -18.49
C GLY A 265 -5.03 -29.62 -17.30
N LYS A 266 -5.64 -30.07 -16.20
CA LYS A 266 -5.01 -30.54 -14.95
C LYS A 266 -4.12 -31.79 -15.16
N GLY A 267 -3.30 -31.79 -16.20
CA GLY A 267 -2.47 -32.89 -16.67
C GLY A 267 -0.99 -32.51 -16.59
N THR A 268 -0.38 -32.96 -15.50
CA THR A 268 0.99 -33.49 -15.43
C THR A 268 2.16 -32.61 -15.91
N GLU A 269 2.93 -32.14 -14.90
CA GLU A 269 4.40 -32.33 -14.82
C GLU A 269 5.40 -31.33 -15.43
N SER A 270 5.05 -30.09 -15.85
CA SER A 270 6.15 -29.16 -16.21
C SER A 270 5.93 -27.64 -16.09
N LEU A 271 4.82 -27.16 -15.55
CA LEU A 271 4.63 -25.73 -15.29
C LEU A 271 4.55 -25.50 -13.78
N ASN A 272 5.41 -24.62 -13.30
CA ASN A 272 5.44 -24.19 -11.91
C ASN A 272 4.02 -23.69 -11.52
N PRO A 273 3.36 -24.28 -10.50
CA PRO A 273 1.95 -24.04 -10.20
C PRO A 273 1.62 -22.65 -9.62
N SER A 274 2.62 -21.78 -9.49
CA SER A 274 2.51 -20.51 -8.78
C SER A 274 2.94 -19.35 -9.69
N ASN A 275 2.09 -18.32 -9.74
CA ASN A 275 2.29 -17.06 -10.44
C ASN A 275 2.12 -15.90 -9.43
N LEU A 276 2.48 -14.68 -9.83
CA LEU A 276 2.49 -13.54 -8.93
C LEU A 276 1.10 -13.20 -8.36
N ASP A 277 0.04 -13.26 -9.18
CA ASP A 277 -1.36 -12.99 -8.82
C ASP A 277 -1.85 -14.00 -7.78
N ALA A 278 -1.63 -15.30 -8.02
CA ALA A 278 -2.03 -16.37 -7.11
C ALA A 278 -1.32 -16.32 -5.74
N ILE A 279 0.00 -16.06 -5.71
CA ILE A 279 0.75 -15.92 -4.46
C ILE A 279 0.24 -14.73 -3.65
N HIS A 280 -0.02 -13.63 -4.35
CA HIS A 280 -0.56 -12.43 -3.79
C HIS A 280 -1.96 -12.66 -3.18
N ASP A 281 -2.85 -13.35 -3.88
CA ASP A 281 -4.19 -13.69 -3.39
C ASP A 281 -4.14 -14.55 -2.13
N HIS A 282 -3.18 -15.47 -2.06
CA HIS A 282 -2.95 -16.25 -0.86
C HIS A 282 -2.59 -15.35 0.34
N VAL A 283 -1.73 -14.33 0.16
CA VAL A 283 -1.45 -13.35 1.22
C VAL A 283 -2.73 -12.61 1.64
N HIS A 284 -3.59 -12.22 0.69
CA HIS A 284 -4.87 -11.57 1.02
C HIS A 284 -5.77 -12.43 1.86
N VAL A 285 -5.91 -13.71 1.54
CA VAL A 285 -6.74 -14.66 2.30
C VAL A 285 -6.24 -14.78 3.74
N LEU A 286 -4.93 -14.86 3.93
CA LEU A 286 -4.31 -15.02 5.25
C LEU A 286 -4.47 -13.76 6.13
N VAL A 287 -4.45 -12.57 5.52
CA VAL A 287 -4.59 -11.29 6.24
C VAL A 287 -6.04 -10.87 6.43
N GLY A 288 -6.88 -11.01 5.41
CA GLY A 288 -8.24 -10.47 5.36
C GLY A 288 -9.37 -11.48 5.57
N GLY A 289 -9.14 -12.77 5.31
CA GLY A 289 -10.23 -13.77 5.30
C GLY A 289 -11.28 -13.43 4.23
N ASN A 290 -12.57 -13.29 4.60
CA ASN A 290 -13.62 -12.88 3.64
C ASN A 290 -13.38 -11.49 3.02
N MET A 291 -12.48 -10.69 3.61
CA MET A 291 -12.00 -9.44 3.03
C MET A 291 -10.95 -9.65 1.92
N SER A 292 -10.64 -10.88 1.52
CA SER A 292 -9.68 -11.18 0.45
C SER A 292 -10.29 -11.25 -0.94
N VAL A 293 -11.63 -11.32 -1.02
CA VAL A 293 -12.32 -11.48 -2.29
C VAL A 293 -12.55 -10.09 -2.88
N VAL A 294 -11.70 -9.70 -3.83
CA VAL A 294 -12.11 -8.73 -4.82
C VAL A 294 -13.25 -9.38 -5.58
N THR A 295 -14.48 -8.94 -5.38
CA THR A 295 -15.57 -9.36 -6.27
C THR A 295 -15.30 -8.71 -7.62
N SER A 296 -14.52 -9.39 -8.45
CA SER A 296 -14.53 -9.21 -9.90
C SER A 296 -15.91 -9.66 -10.37
N GLY A 297 -16.80 -8.69 -10.55
CA GLY A 297 -18.03 -8.94 -11.29
C GLY A 297 -17.67 -9.16 -12.76
N PHE A 298 -17.46 -10.41 -13.15
CA PHE A 298 -17.56 -10.87 -14.53
C PHE A 298 -18.42 -12.14 -14.57
#